data_AF-A0A9X6PR43-F1
#
_entry.id   AF-A0A9X6PR43-F1
#
_cell.length_a   1.000
_cell.length_b   1.000
_cell.length_c   1.000
_cell.angle_alpha   90.00
_cell.angle_beta   90.00
_cell.angle_gamma   90.00
#
_symmetry.space_group_name_H-M   'P 1'
#
loop_
_entity.id
_entity.type
_entity.pdbx_description
1 polymer ?
#
loop_
_entity_poly.entity_id
_entity_poly.type
_entity_poly.pdbx_seq_one_letter_code
_entity_poly.pdbx_strand_id
1 'polypeptide(L)'
;MQHTNKSGTLNRGLKERHITLMSLGSAIGVGLFLGSASAIKLAGPSILLGYMIAGLVIFFIMRALGEMAIEQPVAGSFSKYAYDYIGPLAGYITGWNYWFLWVVTCMAEITAAGIYMQYWFPDIPRWTWALLALLLMSAFNFLSVKVFGELEFWFALIKIVTIICMIVVGAGIILFGFGNGGIATGISNLWSHGGWFPNGFSGLLLSMQMVLFAYLGVELIGVTAGEAQNPKKTLAKAIDNVFWRILLFYVGALFVMMAIYPWNELGEKGSPFVLTFQQIGIAKAAGIINFVVLTAALSSCNGGLFSTGRMLYTLAQQKKAPERFGRLNKNGIPSQGIVATAIVLLIGVILNYLVPAKVFTWLTSISTFGAIWTWGIILVAQIKFRKSLPTQNKQRLSYKMPLYPLSSYFSLVFLILVLGIMAYSEDTRIALIVGPIWLIGLAIVYYMKGFHKIDETPNSKIS
;
A
#
# COMPACT_ATOMS: atom_id res chain seq x y z
N MET A 1 5.15 37.79 -21.96
CA MET A 1 5.78 37.73 -20.64
C MET A 1 6.38 36.35 -20.46
N GLN A 2 7.72 36.28 -20.45
CA GLN A 2 8.50 35.05 -20.42
C GLN A 2 8.35 34.33 -19.07
N HIS A 3 7.94 33.07 -19.11
CA HIS A 3 8.06 32.16 -17.96
C HIS A 3 9.54 31.81 -17.77
N THR A 4 10.20 32.49 -16.84
CA THR A 4 11.52 32.09 -16.35
C THR A 4 11.38 30.76 -15.62
N ASN A 5 11.88 29.70 -16.27
CA ASN A 5 12.06 28.37 -15.70
C ASN A 5 13.02 28.47 -14.50
N LYS A 6 12.49 28.50 -13.27
CA LYS A 6 13.28 28.19 -12.08
C LYS A 6 13.63 26.71 -12.11
N SER A 7 14.90 26.41 -12.34
CA SER A 7 15.52 25.10 -12.15
C SER A 7 15.25 24.54 -10.74
N GLY A 8 14.71 23.32 -10.63
CA GLY A 8 14.93 22.45 -9.46
C GLY A 8 13.71 21.94 -8.67
N THR A 9 12.46 22.23 -9.04
CA THR A 9 11.28 21.74 -8.31
C THR A 9 10.47 20.72 -9.12
N LEU A 10 9.92 19.70 -8.44
CA LEU A 10 9.01 18.73 -9.05
C LEU A 10 7.81 19.47 -9.67
N ASN A 11 7.38 19.03 -10.86
CA ASN A 11 6.25 19.62 -11.55
C ASN A 11 4.96 19.46 -10.72
N ARG A 12 4.40 20.58 -10.24
CA ARG A 12 3.12 20.64 -9.49
C ARG A 12 1.91 20.45 -10.43
N GLY A 13 1.82 19.27 -11.06
CA GLY A 13 0.82 18.96 -12.09
C GLY A 13 -0.42 18.22 -11.58
N LEU A 14 -0.43 17.73 -10.35
CA LEU A 14 -1.53 16.93 -9.79
C LEU A 14 -2.65 17.83 -9.26
N LYS A 15 -3.88 17.59 -9.71
CA LYS A 15 -5.08 18.21 -9.15
C LYS A 15 -5.49 17.50 -7.85
N GLU A 16 -6.28 18.17 -7.01
CA GLU A 16 -6.83 17.56 -5.78
C GLU A 16 -7.56 16.23 -6.04
N ARG A 17 -8.28 16.14 -7.16
CA ARG A 17 -8.93 14.89 -7.60
C ARG A 17 -7.92 13.77 -7.88
N HIS A 18 -6.76 14.10 -8.46
CA HIS A 18 -5.71 13.14 -8.78
C HIS A 18 -5.06 12.63 -7.51
N ILE A 19 -4.75 13.49 -6.54
CA ILE A 19 -4.17 13.08 -5.25
C ILE A 19 -5.16 12.17 -4.49
N THR A 20 -6.43 12.56 -4.44
CA THR A 20 -7.47 11.79 -3.75
C THR A 20 -7.65 10.42 -4.40
N LEU A 21 -7.73 10.35 -5.73
CA LEU A 21 -7.97 9.09 -6.44
C LEU A 21 -6.72 8.24 -6.59
N MET A 22 -5.53 8.82 -6.69
CA MET A 22 -4.27 8.08 -6.64
C MET A 22 -4.11 7.41 -5.28
N SER A 23 -4.40 8.11 -4.18
CA SER A 23 -4.40 7.48 -2.86
C SER A 23 -5.44 6.38 -2.69
N LEU A 24 -6.57 6.46 -3.41
CA LEU A 24 -7.59 5.40 -3.43
C LEU A 24 -7.09 4.22 -4.25
N GLY A 25 -6.59 4.49 -5.45
CA GLY A 25 -6.16 3.50 -6.42
C GLY A 25 -4.94 2.72 -5.94
N SER A 26 -3.95 3.37 -5.34
CA SER A 26 -2.74 2.70 -4.84
C SER A 26 -2.97 1.88 -3.57
N ALA A 27 -3.99 2.19 -2.78
CA ALA A 27 -4.37 1.37 -1.62
C ALA A 27 -5.17 0.12 -2.04
N ILE A 28 -5.98 0.22 -3.11
CA ILE A 28 -6.75 -0.90 -3.67
C ILE A 28 -5.88 -1.66 -4.69
N GLY A 29 -5.05 -2.57 -4.18
CA GLY A 29 -4.14 -3.42 -4.95
C GLY A 29 -4.38 -4.92 -4.76
N VAL A 30 -3.37 -5.71 -5.07
CA VAL A 30 -3.45 -7.19 -5.05
C VAL A 30 -3.62 -7.77 -3.66
N GLY A 31 -3.28 -7.04 -2.60
CA GLY A 31 -3.54 -7.50 -1.24
C GLY A 31 -5.03 -7.71 -0.96
N LEU A 32 -5.91 -6.83 -1.47
CA LEU A 32 -7.36 -7.02 -1.36
C LEU A 32 -7.84 -8.15 -2.29
N PHE A 33 -7.40 -8.20 -3.55
CA PHE A 33 -8.01 -9.10 -4.53
C PHE A 33 -7.41 -10.51 -4.57
N LEU A 34 -6.08 -10.64 -4.52
CA LEU A 34 -5.38 -11.93 -4.50
C LEU A 34 -5.05 -12.37 -3.08
N GLY A 35 -4.53 -11.44 -2.26
CA GLY A 35 -4.12 -11.69 -0.88
C GLY A 35 -5.28 -12.13 0.02
N SER A 36 -6.47 -11.58 -0.19
CA SER A 36 -7.67 -12.00 0.55
C SER A 36 -7.96 -13.49 0.42
N ALA A 37 -7.70 -14.13 -0.72
CA ALA A 37 -7.90 -15.57 -0.89
C ALA A 37 -7.08 -16.37 0.13
N SER A 38 -5.78 -16.06 0.23
CA SER A 38 -4.90 -16.70 1.22
C SER A 38 -5.29 -16.36 2.65
N ALA A 39 -5.72 -15.13 2.91
CA ALA A 39 -6.13 -14.69 4.24
C ALA A 39 -7.44 -15.35 4.70
N ILE A 40 -8.42 -15.49 3.80
CA ILE A 40 -9.69 -16.20 4.01
C ILE A 40 -9.41 -17.69 4.27
N LYS A 41 -8.50 -18.31 3.51
CA LYS A 41 -8.14 -19.72 3.73
C LYS A 41 -7.56 -19.96 5.13
N LEU A 42 -6.82 -18.98 5.68
CA LEU A 42 -6.23 -19.06 7.01
C LEU A 42 -7.23 -18.74 8.12
N ALA A 43 -8.03 -17.68 7.98
CA ALA A 43 -8.87 -17.17 9.07
C ALA A 43 -10.35 -17.56 8.96
N GLY A 44 -10.81 -17.99 7.78
CA GLY A 44 -12.23 -18.14 7.48
C GLY A 44 -12.99 -16.82 7.65
N PRO A 45 -14.27 -16.85 8.07
CA PRO A 45 -15.10 -15.67 8.27
C PRO A 45 -14.54 -14.66 9.28
N SER A 46 -13.74 -15.12 10.26
CA SER A 46 -13.07 -14.22 11.23
C SER A 46 -12.14 -13.20 10.58
N ILE A 47 -11.75 -13.38 9.32
CA ILE A 47 -10.96 -12.41 8.56
C ILE A 47 -11.61 -11.02 8.53
N LEU A 48 -12.94 -10.92 8.59
CA LEU A 48 -13.66 -9.64 8.69
C LEU A 48 -13.25 -8.87 9.93
N LEU A 49 -13.15 -9.56 11.07
CA LEU A 49 -12.65 -8.98 12.32
C LEU A 49 -11.21 -8.52 12.16
N GLY A 50 -10.39 -9.30 11.47
CA GLY A 50 -9.00 -8.93 11.19
C GLY A 50 -8.86 -7.65 10.38
N TYR A 51 -9.62 -7.53 9.28
CA TYR A 51 -9.67 -6.29 8.50
C TYR A 51 -10.19 -5.11 9.31
N MET A 52 -11.18 -5.29 10.20
CA MET A 52 -11.67 -4.23 11.08
C MET A 52 -10.62 -3.77 12.09
N ILE A 53 -9.95 -4.70 12.78
CA ILE A 53 -8.93 -4.39 13.80
C ILE A 53 -7.71 -3.73 13.15
N ALA A 54 -7.15 -4.35 12.10
CA ALA A 54 -6.03 -3.79 11.37
C ALA A 54 -6.42 -2.44 10.73
N GLY A 55 -7.64 -2.33 10.19
CA GLY A 55 -8.20 -1.10 9.68
C GLY A 55 -8.23 0.03 10.70
N LEU A 56 -8.67 -0.25 11.93
CA LEU A 56 -8.67 0.72 13.02
C LEU A 56 -7.25 1.20 13.36
N VAL A 57 -6.28 0.28 13.38
CA VAL A 57 -4.86 0.62 13.59
C VAL A 57 -4.32 1.49 12.46
N ILE A 58 -4.62 1.14 11.21
CA ILE A 58 -4.26 1.94 10.03
C ILE A 58 -4.90 3.32 10.08
N PHE A 59 -6.16 3.42 10.51
CA PHE A 59 -6.82 4.71 10.72
C PHE A 59 -6.05 5.56 11.75
N PHE A 60 -5.63 4.98 12.89
CA PHE A 60 -4.81 5.69 13.87
C PHE A 60 -3.45 6.14 13.30
N ILE A 61 -2.76 5.28 12.55
CA ILE A 61 -1.50 5.63 11.87
C ILE A 61 -1.71 6.80 10.91
N MET A 62 -2.77 6.76 10.10
CA MET A 62 -3.08 7.83 9.14
C MET A 62 -3.50 9.12 9.83
N ARG A 63 -4.23 9.05 10.95
CA ARG A 63 -4.51 10.23 11.80
C ARG A 63 -3.23 10.82 12.39
N ALA A 64 -2.28 9.99 12.82
CA ALA A 64 -0.98 10.42 13.32
C ALA A 64 -0.16 11.12 12.22
N LEU A 65 -0.12 10.53 11.03
CA LEU A 65 0.53 11.12 9.85
C LEU A 65 -0.13 12.45 9.47
N GLY A 66 -1.46 12.50 9.42
CA GLY A 66 -2.22 13.70 9.06
C GLY A 66 -2.00 14.86 10.01
N GLU A 67 -1.92 14.57 11.31
CA GLU A 67 -1.66 15.59 12.31
C GLU A 67 -0.31 16.30 12.05
N MET A 68 0.75 15.56 11.73
CA MET A 68 2.04 16.15 11.38
C MET A 68 2.01 16.81 9.99
N ALA A 69 1.43 16.14 9.00
CA ALA A 69 1.46 16.60 7.60
C ALA A 69 0.57 17.81 7.31
N ILE A 70 -0.48 18.04 8.10
CA ILE A 70 -1.31 19.24 7.99
C ILE A 70 -0.62 20.44 8.63
N GLU A 71 0.11 20.24 9.73
CA GLU A 71 0.86 21.31 10.39
C GLU A 71 2.13 21.66 9.61
N GLN A 72 2.81 20.66 9.06
CA GLN A 72 4.07 20.78 8.33
C GLN A 72 4.02 20.04 6.99
N PRO A 73 3.34 20.59 5.96
CA PRO A 73 3.21 19.96 4.66
C PRO A 73 4.54 20.01 3.89
N VAL A 74 5.41 19.03 4.13
CA VAL A 74 6.75 18.92 3.51
C VAL A 74 6.85 17.72 2.58
N ALA A 75 7.64 17.85 1.52
CA ALA A 75 8.01 16.73 0.65
C ALA A 75 8.87 15.72 1.43
N GLY A 76 8.67 14.41 1.19
CA GLY A 76 9.34 13.34 1.94
C GLY A 76 8.61 12.89 3.21
N SER A 77 7.65 13.69 3.70
CA SER A 77 6.64 13.30 4.70
C SER A 77 7.23 12.62 5.94
N PHE A 78 6.87 11.37 6.22
CA PHE A 78 7.32 10.60 7.37
C PHE A 78 8.84 10.36 7.44
N SER A 79 9.58 10.37 6.32
CA SER A 79 11.05 10.33 6.38
C SER A 79 11.60 11.65 6.95
N LYS A 80 10.99 12.78 6.58
CA LYS A 80 11.35 14.11 7.13
C LYS A 80 10.91 14.23 8.59
N TYR A 81 9.70 13.80 8.95
CA TYR A 81 9.27 13.79 10.36
C TYR A 81 10.16 12.89 11.23
N ALA A 82 10.61 11.75 10.70
CA ALA A 82 11.58 10.90 11.39
C ALA A 82 12.92 11.62 11.58
N TYR A 83 13.42 12.33 10.56
CA TYR A 83 14.63 13.15 10.67
C TYR A 83 14.48 14.21 11.77
N ASP A 84 13.40 14.99 11.73
CA ASP A 84 13.20 16.16 12.60
C ASP A 84 12.90 15.78 14.06
N TYR A 85 12.09 14.74 14.27
CA TYR A 85 11.63 14.38 15.62
C TYR A 85 12.37 13.20 16.24
N ILE A 86 12.89 12.27 15.44
CA ILE A 86 13.59 11.07 15.97
C ILE A 86 15.10 11.23 15.85
N GLY A 87 15.58 11.63 14.67
CA GLY A 87 16.98 11.95 14.40
C GLY A 87 17.40 11.60 12.97
N PRO A 88 18.59 12.07 12.53
CA PRO A 88 19.00 11.97 11.13
C PRO A 88 19.08 10.54 10.56
N LEU A 89 19.61 9.60 11.34
CA LEU A 89 19.67 8.19 10.96
C LEU A 89 18.27 7.60 10.74
N ALA A 90 17.30 7.95 11.58
CA ALA A 90 15.93 7.46 11.45
C ALA A 90 15.27 7.99 10.17
N GLY A 91 15.52 9.26 9.83
CA GLY A 91 15.08 9.85 8.56
C GLY A 91 15.67 9.13 7.34
N TYR A 92 16.98 8.90 7.35
CA TYR A 92 17.71 8.17 6.30
C TYR A 92 17.18 6.75 6.09
N ILE A 93 17.13 5.96 7.17
CA ILE A 93 16.67 4.56 7.12
C ILE A 93 15.23 4.52 6.62
N THR A 94 14.37 5.42 7.11
CA THR A 94 12.96 5.44 6.72
C THR A 94 12.78 5.76 5.23
N GLY A 95 13.55 6.70 4.67
CA GLY A 95 13.47 7.02 3.24
C GLY A 95 13.90 5.85 2.35
N TRP A 96 15.04 5.22 2.65
CA TRP A 96 15.52 4.05 1.90
C TRP A 96 14.65 2.81 2.12
N ASN A 97 14.16 2.58 3.33
CA ASN A 97 13.20 1.52 3.63
C ASN A 97 11.90 1.70 2.85
N TYR A 98 11.40 2.93 2.72
CA TYR A 98 10.19 3.18 1.94
C TYR A 98 10.39 2.94 0.44
N TRP A 99 11.56 3.29 -0.10
CA TRP A 99 11.93 2.92 -1.46
C TRP A 99 11.96 1.38 -1.63
N PHE A 100 12.65 0.68 -0.74
CA PHE A 100 12.75 -0.78 -0.76
C PHE A 100 11.38 -1.47 -0.63
N LEU A 101 10.54 -1.00 0.30
CA LEU A 101 9.17 -1.47 0.46
C LEU A 101 8.41 -1.41 -0.86
N TRP A 102 8.43 -0.29 -1.56
CA TRP A 102 7.69 -0.15 -2.80
C TRP A 102 8.28 -0.96 -3.95
N VAL A 103 9.61 -1.12 -3.98
CA VAL A 103 10.26 -2.04 -4.93
C VAL A 103 9.71 -3.46 -4.72
N VAL A 104 9.74 -3.98 -3.50
CA VAL A 104 9.26 -5.32 -3.19
C VAL A 104 7.76 -5.45 -3.42
N THR A 105 6.97 -4.43 -3.09
CA THR A 105 5.52 -4.41 -3.36
C THR A 105 5.26 -4.48 -4.86
N CYS A 106 5.96 -3.69 -5.67
CA CYS A 106 5.83 -3.74 -7.13
C CYS A 106 6.20 -5.12 -7.70
N MET A 107 7.15 -5.83 -7.10
CA MET A 107 7.43 -7.23 -7.47
C MET A 107 6.22 -8.14 -7.17
N ALA A 108 5.53 -7.95 -6.04
CA ALA A 108 4.31 -8.69 -5.73
C ALA A 108 3.16 -8.34 -6.69
N GLU A 109 3.05 -7.07 -7.10
CA GLU A 109 2.03 -6.62 -8.06
C GLU A 109 2.24 -7.24 -9.46
N ILE A 110 3.47 -7.26 -9.99
CA ILE A 110 3.74 -7.90 -11.29
C ILE A 110 3.60 -9.43 -11.22
N THR A 111 3.88 -10.03 -10.06
CA THR A 111 3.61 -11.45 -9.79
C THR A 111 2.12 -11.75 -9.91
N ALA A 112 1.29 -10.93 -9.27
CA ALA A 112 -0.16 -11.07 -9.32
C ALA A 112 -0.71 -10.82 -10.73
N ALA A 113 -0.18 -9.84 -11.46
CA ALA A 113 -0.51 -9.64 -12.87
C ALA A 113 -0.25 -10.92 -13.69
N GLY A 114 0.88 -11.61 -13.43
CA GLY A 114 1.16 -12.90 -14.04
C GLY A 114 0.16 -14.00 -13.69
N ILE A 115 -0.29 -14.05 -12.43
CA ILE A 115 -1.33 -15.00 -11.99
C ILE A 115 -2.67 -14.70 -12.67
N TYR A 116 -3.07 -13.43 -12.77
CA TYR A 116 -4.32 -13.06 -13.43
C TYR A 116 -4.28 -13.32 -14.94
N MET A 117 -3.14 -13.12 -15.60
CA MET A 117 -3.02 -13.41 -17.03
C MET A 117 -3.16 -14.90 -17.36
N GLN A 118 -2.77 -15.79 -16.45
CA GLN A 118 -2.98 -17.24 -16.61
C GLN A 118 -4.45 -17.65 -16.66
N TYR A 119 -5.38 -16.80 -16.20
CA TYR A 119 -6.82 -17.06 -16.35
C TYR A 119 -7.22 -17.16 -17.83
N TRP A 120 -6.68 -16.28 -18.70
CA TRP A 120 -6.95 -16.32 -20.14
C TRP A 120 -5.92 -17.13 -20.92
N PHE A 121 -4.67 -17.12 -20.45
CA PHE A 121 -3.54 -17.75 -21.14
C PHE A 121 -2.76 -18.67 -20.20
N PRO A 122 -3.35 -19.83 -19.81
CA PRO A 122 -2.78 -20.72 -18.80
C PRO A 122 -1.44 -21.34 -19.23
N ASP A 123 -1.24 -21.55 -20.53
CA ASP A 123 -0.04 -22.19 -21.08
C ASP A 123 1.19 -21.29 -21.09
N ILE A 124 1.00 -19.97 -20.91
CA ILE A 124 2.11 -19.01 -20.90
C ILE A 124 2.68 -18.90 -19.47
N PRO A 125 4.00 -19.09 -19.27
CA PRO A 125 4.62 -19.00 -17.95
C PRO A 125 4.42 -17.63 -17.28
N ARG A 126 4.15 -17.63 -15.97
CA ARG A 126 3.89 -16.41 -15.15
C ARG A 126 4.96 -15.33 -15.30
N TRP A 127 6.23 -15.71 -15.35
CA TRP A 127 7.35 -14.77 -15.44
C TRP A 127 7.31 -13.91 -16.72
N THR A 128 6.76 -14.45 -17.82
CA THR A 128 6.62 -13.73 -19.10
C THR A 128 5.66 -12.55 -18.92
N TRP A 129 4.52 -12.80 -18.29
CA TRP A 129 3.53 -11.78 -17.97
C TRP A 129 4.04 -10.77 -16.94
N ALA A 130 4.78 -11.23 -15.92
CA ALA A 130 5.41 -10.34 -14.96
C ALA A 130 6.43 -9.40 -15.62
N LEU A 131 7.24 -9.91 -16.56
CA LEU A 131 8.18 -9.11 -17.34
C LEU A 131 7.45 -8.09 -18.22
N LEU A 132 6.40 -8.51 -18.93
CA LEU A 132 5.62 -7.62 -19.77
C LEU A 132 4.96 -6.51 -18.94
N ALA A 133 4.39 -6.86 -17.78
CA ALA A 133 3.82 -5.89 -16.84
C ALA A 133 4.87 -4.88 -16.37
N LEU A 134 6.07 -5.33 -16.01
CA LEU A 134 7.17 -4.45 -15.61
C LEU A 134 7.58 -3.50 -16.74
N LEU A 135 7.74 -4.00 -17.97
CA LEU A 135 8.12 -3.18 -19.13
C LEU A 135 7.04 -2.14 -19.43
N LEU A 136 5.77 -2.54 -19.41
CA LEU A 136 4.63 -1.65 -19.65
C LEU A 136 4.53 -0.55 -18.59
N MET A 137 4.61 -0.91 -17.31
CA MET A 137 4.52 0.07 -16.21
C MET A 137 5.74 1.00 -16.17
N SER A 138 6.93 0.48 -16.47
CA SER A 138 8.14 1.31 -16.59
C SER A 138 8.00 2.31 -17.73
N ALA A 139 7.49 1.89 -18.90
CA ALA A 139 7.22 2.79 -20.03
C ALA A 139 6.22 3.90 -19.67
N PHE A 140 5.14 3.57 -18.96
CA PHE A 140 4.15 4.54 -18.49
C PHE A 140 4.73 5.58 -17.54
N ASN A 141 5.72 5.22 -16.72
CA ASN A 141 6.38 6.15 -15.81
C ASN A 141 7.28 7.18 -16.51
N PHE A 142 7.59 7.02 -17.80
CA PHE A 142 8.25 8.06 -18.60
C PHE A 142 7.27 9.04 -19.27
N LEU A 143 5.96 8.76 -19.24
CA LEU A 143 4.94 9.68 -19.72
C LEU A 143 4.80 10.88 -18.79
N SER A 144 4.27 12.00 -19.30
CA SER A 144 4.09 13.21 -18.49
C SER A 144 3.23 12.94 -17.25
N VAL A 145 3.52 13.63 -16.14
CA VAL A 145 2.79 13.51 -14.85
C VAL A 145 1.28 13.74 -15.02
N LYS A 146 0.86 14.54 -16.01
CA LYS A 146 -0.55 14.76 -16.34
C LYS A 146 -1.21 13.51 -16.92
N VAL A 147 -0.56 12.84 -17.87
CA VAL A 147 -1.06 11.59 -18.48
C VAL A 147 -1.13 10.49 -17.43
N PHE A 148 -0.10 10.40 -16.59
CA PHE A 148 -0.09 9.50 -15.44
C PHE A 148 -1.31 9.72 -14.53
N GLY A 149 -1.58 10.97 -14.13
CA GLY A 149 -2.70 11.29 -13.23
C GLY A 149 -4.07 10.98 -13.83
N GLU A 150 -4.25 11.12 -15.14
CA GLU A 150 -5.50 10.74 -15.82
C GLU A 150 -5.64 9.22 -15.97
N LEU A 151 -4.58 8.48 -16.32
CA LEU A 151 -4.63 7.01 -16.36
C LEU A 151 -4.98 6.42 -15.00
N GLU A 152 -4.33 6.90 -13.94
CA GLU A 152 -4.63 6.48 -12.57
C GLU A 152 -6.05 6.85 -12.13
N PHE A 153 -6.55 8.01 -12.55
CA PHE A 153 -7.94 8.39 -12.31
C PHE A 153 -8.90 7.32 -12.85
N TRP A 154 -8.71 6.90 -14.10
CA TRP A 154 -9.57 5.91 -14.74
C TRP A 154 -9.41 4.51 -14.13
N PHE A 155 -8.17 4.07 -13.85
CA PHE A 155 -7.93 2.79 -13.19
C PHE A 155 -8.54 2.75 -11.78
N ALA A 156 -8.41 3.82 -10.99
CA ALA A 156 -9.05 3.92 -9.68
C ALA A 156 -10.58 3.91 -9.79
N LEU A 157 -11.16 4.60 -10.77
CA LEU A 157 -12.60 4.65 -10.97
C LEU A 157 -13.19 3.27 -11.30
N ILE A 158 -12.57 2.54 -12.24
CA ILE A 158 -13.01 1.20 -12.64
C ILE A 158 -13.04 0.26 -11.42
N LYS A 159 -11.99 0.28 -10.58
CA LYS A 159 -11.93 -0.50 -9.34
C LYS A 159 -13.07 -0.18 -8.38
N ILE A 160 -13.26 1.10 -8.08
CA ILE A 160 -14.27 1.56 -7.11
C ILE A 160 -15.67 1.19 -7.57
N VAL A 161 -15.99 1.47 -8.83
CA VAL A 161 -17.30 1.12 -9.43
C VAL A 161 -17.52 -0.39 -9.35
N THR A 162 -16.51 -1.19 -9.69
CA THR A 162 -16.62 -2.65 -9.64
C THR A 162 -16.92 -3.17 -8.23
N ILE A 163 -16.24 -2.65 -7.20
CA ILE A 163 -16.49 -3.08 -5.81
C ILE A 163 -17.90 -2.65 -5.36
N ILE A 164 -18.33 -1.43 -5.69
CA ILE A 164 -19.70 -0.97 -5.37
C ILE A 164 -20.74 -1.85 -6.06
N CYS A 165 -20.57 -2.13 -7.36
CA CYS A 165 -21.44 -3.01 -8.11
C CYS A 165 -21.49 -4.41 -7.48
N MET A 166 -20.35 -4.96 -7.08
CA MET A 166 -20.29 -6.26 -6.39
C MET A 166 -21.07 -6.25 -5.07
N ILE A 167 -20.93 -5.20 -4.26
CA ILE A 167 -21.66 -5.08 -3.00
C ILE A 167 -23.16 -4.97 -3.24
N VAL A 168 -23.59 -4.13 -4.20
CA VAL A 168 -25.01 -3.93 -4.50
C VAL A 168 -25.65 -5.19 -5.08
N VAL A 169 -25.02 -5.81 -6.08
CA VAL A 169 -25.51 -7.05 -6.68
C VAL A 169 -25.52 -8.16 -5.65
N GLY A 170 -24.44 -8.32 -4.89
CA GLY A 170 -24.36 -9.35 -3.87
C GLY A 170 -25.35 -9.17 -2.72
N ALA A 171 -25.63 -7.93 -2.31
CA ALA A 171 -26.74 -7.65 -1.39
C ALA A 171 -28.10 -8.08 -1.96
N GLY A 172 -28.31 -7.90 -3.28
CA GLY A 172 -29.50 -8.40 -3.98
C GLY A 172 -29.60 -9.94 -3.96
N ILE A 173 -28.48 -10.65 -4.10
CA ILE A 173 -28.43 -12.11 -3.99
C ILE A 173 -28.76 -12.55 -2.55
N ILE A 174 -28.13 -11.91 -1.56
CA ILE A 174 -28.29 -12.22 -0.13
C ILE A 174 -29.74 -12.01 0.34
N LEU A 175 -30.37 -10.89 -0.07
CA LEU A 175 -31.69 -10.48 0.44
C LEU A 175 -32.85 -11.00 -0.41
N PHE A 176 -32.71 -11.05 -1.74
CA PHE A 176 -33.80 -11.33 -2.67
C PHE A 176 -33.56 -12.59 -3.53
N GLY A 177 -32.39 -13.22 -3.43
CA GLY A 177 -32.07 -14.40 -4.24
C GLY A 177 -31.95 -14.12 -5.74
N PHE A 178 -31.57 -12.89 -6.12
CA PHE A 178 -31.30 -12.54 -7.52
C PHE A 178 -30.26 -13.50 -8.13
N GLY A 179 -30.55 -14.08 -9.28
CA GLY A 179 -29.68 -15.09 -9.91
C GLY A 179 -29.63 -16.45 -9.20
N ASN A 180 -30.32 -16.62 -8.06
CA ASN A 180 -30.42 -17.86 -7.30
C ASN A 180 -31.88 -18.36 -7.21
N GLY A 181 -32.61 -18.29 -8.32
CA GLY A 181 -34.00 -18.74 -8.41
C GLY A 181 -34.99 -18.02 -7.48
N GLY A 182 -34.65 -16.82 -6.97
CA GLY A 182 -35.46 -16.09 -5.99
C GLY A 182 -35.28 -16.57 -4.54
N ILE A 183 -34.37 -17.52 -4.30
CA ILE A 183 -34.06 -18.01 -2.95
C ILE A 183 -32.91 -17.19 -2.38
N ALA A 184 -33.21 -16.40 -1.35
CA ALA A 184 -32.22 -15.62 -0.63
C ALA A 184 -31.13 -16.53 -0.05
N THR A 185 -29.87 -16.26 -0.39
CA THR A 185 -28.73 -17.02 0.16
C THR A 185 -28.55 -16.77 1.66
N GLY A 186 -28.99 -15.59 2.14
CA GLY A 186 -28.75 -15.16 3.51
C GLY A 186 -27.26 -14.96 3.81
N ILE A 187 -26.91 -15.02 5.09
CA ILE A 187 -25.53 -14.80 5.57
C ILE A 187 -24.98 -16.02 6.34
N SER A 188 -25.67 -17.16 6.26
CA SER A 188 -25.37 -18.37 7.03
C SER A 188 -23.99 -18.96 6.73
N ASN A 189 -23.47 -18.79 5.52
CA ASN A 189 -22.13 -19.23 5.14
C ASN A 189 -21.01 -18.67 6.04
N LEU A 190 -21.25 -17.56 6.76
CA LEU A 190 -20.32 -17.01 7.74
C LEU A 190 -20.13 -17.88 8.99
N TRP A 191 -20.98 -18.88 9.23
CA TRP A 191 -20.85 -19.79 10.37
C TRP A 191 -21.19 -21.26 10.06
N SER A 192 -21.87 -21.56 8.95
CA SER A 192 -22.27 -22.92 8.59
C SER A 192 -21.11 -23.86 8.26
N HIS A 193 -19.93 -23.34 7.93
CA HIS A 193 -18.76 -24.12 7.50
C HIS A 193 -17.64 -24.12 8.53
N GLY A 194 -17.93 -24.56 9.76
CA GLY A 194 -16.95 -24.59 10.86
C GLY A 194 -16.97 -23.35 11.77
N GLY A 195 -18.04 -22.56 11.75
CA GLY A 195 -18.21 -21.38 12.61
C GLY A 195 -17.45 -20.15 12.12
N TRP A 196 -17.39 -19.13 12.97
CA TRP A 196 -16.68 -17.88 12.66
C TRP A 196 -15.16 -18.04 12.67
N PHE A 197 -14.63 -18.97 13.48
CA PHE A 197 -13.20 -19.26 13.66
C PHE A 197 -12.89 -20.72 13.28
N PRO A 198 -13.04 -21.11 12.01
CA PRO A 198 -12.88 -22.51 11.60
C PRO A 198 -11.47 -23.06 11.83
N ASN A 199 -10.45 -22.21 11.73
CA ASN A 199 -9.06 -22.54 12.03
C ASN A 199 -8.58 -21.98 13.39
N GLY A 200 -9.53 -21.69 14.29
CA GLY A 200 -9.25 -21.07 15.59
C GLY A 200 -8.74 -19.63 15.52
N PHE A 201 -8.40 -19.08 16.68
CA PHE A 201 -7.85 -17.71 16.78
C PHE A 201 -6.47 -17.58 16.14
N SER A 202 -5.69 -18.67 16.11
CA SER A 202 -4.38 -18.71 15.44
C SER A 202 -4.50 -18.44 13.94
N GLY A 203 -5.51 -18.98 13.26
CA GLY A 203 -5.78 -18.69 11.85
C GLY A 203 -6.00 -17.21 11.57
N LEU A 204 -6.77 -16.53 12.44
CA LEU A 204 -6.95 -15.09 12.38
C LEU A 204 -5.61 -14.35 12.54
N LEU A 205 -4.84 -14.68 13.58
CA LEU A 205 -3.55 -14.05 13.83
C LEU A 205 -2.58 -14.22 12.65
N LEU A 206 -2.44 -15.44 12.12
CA LEU A 206 -1.56 -15.74 10.99
C LEU A 206 -1.94 -14.96 9.72
N SER A 207 -3.23 -14.65 9.54
CA SER A 207 -3.71 -13.85 8.40
C SER A 207 -3.34 -12.36 8.50
N MET A 208 -2.98 -11.85 9.68
CA MET A 208 -2.73 -10.40 9.91
C MET A 208 -1.64 -9.82 9.03
N GLN A 209 -0.61 -10.61 8.68
CA GLN A 209 0.45 -10.16 7.78
C GLN A 209 -0.14 -9.75 6.41
N MET A 210 -1.02 -10.58 5.86
CA MET A 210 -1.63 -10.34 4.55
C MET A 210 -2.69 -9.23 4.63
N VAL A 211 -3.43 -9.15 5.74
CA VAL A 211 -4.34 -8.03 6.00
C VAL A 211 -3.59 -6.70 6.05
N LEU A 212 -2.44 -6.64 6.72
CA LEU A 212 -1.60 -5.44 6.73
C LEU A 212 -1.04 -5.14 5.35
N PHE A 213 -0.58 -6.15 4.60
CA PHE A 213 -0.16 -5.95 3.21
C PHE A 213 -1.26 -5.31 2.36
N ALA A 214 -2.51 -5.74 2.55
CA ALA A 214 -3.66 -5.20 1.82
C ALA A 214 -3.94 -3.71 2.10
N TYR A 215 -3.44 -3.16 3.21
CA TYR A 215 -3.53 -1.74 3.53
C TYR A 215 -2.30 -0.92 3.12
N LEU A 216 -1.26 -1.55 2.57
CA LEU A 216 -0.08 -0.85 2.09
C LEU A 216 -0.46 0.17 1.00
N GLY A 217 0.14 1.36 1.07
CA GLY A 217 -0.12 2.43 0.10
C GLY A 217 -1.08 3.49 0.59
N VAL A 218 -1.78 3.28 1.71
CA VAL A 218 -2.56 4.34 2.38
C VAL A 218 -1.66 5.52 2.80
N GLU A 219 -0.42 5.24 3.20
CA GLU A 219 0.58 6.24 3.58
C GLU A 219 1.11 7.08 2.41
N LEU A 220 0.78 6.72 1.16
CA LEU A 220 1.18 7.47 -0.03
C LEU A 220 0.63 8.91 -0.04
N ILE A 221 -0.50 9.12 0.66
CA ILE A 221 -1.05 10.46 0.93
C ILE A 221 0.01 11.36 1.57
N GLY A 222 0.83 10.81 2.46
CA GLY A 222 1.92 11.54 3.08
C GLY A 222 2.95 12.03 2.08
N VAL A 223 3.40 11.18 1.17
CA VAL A 223 4.46 11.51 0.18
C VAL A 223 4.02 12.65 -0.74
N THR A 224 2.74 12.69 -1.08
CA THR A 224 2.15 13.72 -1.95
C THR A 224 1.70 14.98 -1.19
N ALA A 225 1.86 15.02 0.14
CA ALA A 225 1.42 16.15 0.97
C ALA A 225 2.07 17.48 0.56
N GLY A 226 3.36 17.48 0.24
CA GLY A 226 4.08 18.68 -0.21
C GLY A 226 3.70 19.16 -1.62
N GLU A 227 2.95 18.36 -2.39
CA GLU A 227 2.47 18.72 -3.72
C GLU A 227 1.00 19.20 -3.71
N ALA A 228 0.29 19.09 -2.57
CA ALA A 228 -1.11 19.47 -2.46
C ALA A 228 -1.32 21.01 -2.47
N GLN A 229 -2.28 21.49 -3.26
CA GLN A 229 -2.60 22.92 -3.35
C GLN A 229 -3.21 23.48 -2.06
N ASN A 230 -4.05 22.69 -1.38
CA ASN A 230 -4.62 23.01 -0.07
C ASN A 230 -4.41 21.83 0.89
N PRO A 231 -3.18 21.66 1.44
CA PRO A 231 -2.83 20.50 2.24
C PRO A 231 -3.78 20.26 3.42
N LYS A 232 -4.19 21.31 4.13
CA LYS A 232 -5.08 21.20 5.28
C LYS A 232 -6.42 20.55 4.93
N LYS A 233 -7.09 21.03 3.88
CA LYS A 233 -8.39 20.49 3.46
C LYS A 233 -8.24 19.14 2.76
N THR A 234 -7.31 19.05 1.81
CA THR A 234 -7.14 17.87 0.96
C THR A 234 -6.64 16.67 1.77
N LEU A 235 -5.64 16.85 2.64
CA LEU A 235 -5.09 15.76 3.45
C LEU A 235 -6.08 15.30 4.52
N ALA A 236 -6.74 16.23 5.23
CA ALA A 236 -7.77 15.87 6.21
C ALA A 236 -8.86 15.01 5.56
N LYS A 237 -9.42 15.48 4.44
CA LYS A 237 -10.45 14.73 3.70
C LYS A 237 -9.92 13.38 3.19
N ALA A 238 -8.71 13.33 2.65
CA ALA A 238 -8.14 12.08 2.15
C ALA A 238 -7.95 11.04 3.26
N ILE A 239 -7.50 11.48 4.44
CA ILE A 239 -7.27 10.64 5.61
C ILE A 239 -8.58 10.19 6.25
N ASP A 240 -9.55 11.09 6.42
CA ASP A 240 -10.86 10.74 6.98
C ASP A 240 -11.60 9.74 6.09
N ASN A 241 -11.41 9.86 4.77
CA ASN A 241 -11.93 8.88 3.83
C ASN A 241 -11.27 7.51 3.94
N VAL A 242 -10.09 7.36 4.56
CA VAL A 242 -9.46 6.04 4.78
C VAL A 242 -10.38 5.13 5.58
N PHE A 243 -11.08 5.66 6.59
CA PHE A 243 -12.03 4.87 7.38
C PHE A 243 -13.15 4.27 6.50
N TRP A 244 -13.78 5.10 5.67
CA TRP A 244 -14.83 4.64 4.76
C TRP A 244 -14.30 3.66 3.70
N ARG A 245 -13.05 3.84 3.24
CA ARG A 245 -12.39 2.89 2.33
C ARG A 245 -12.24 1.51 2.98
N ILE A 246 -11.78 1.46 4.22
CA ILE A 246 -11.62 0.22 4.99
C ILE A 246 -12.96 -0.51 5.11
N LEU A 247 -14.01 0.20 5.56
CA LEU A 247 -15.33 -0.40 5.76
C LEU A 247 -15.96 -0.87 4.45
N LEU A 248 -15.95 -0.03 3.41
CA LEU A 248 -16.63 -0.35 2.16
C LEU A 248 -15.86 -1.38 1.33
N PHE A 249 -14.58 -1.10 1.04
CA PHE A 249 -13.82 -1.88 0.05
C PHE A 249 -13.23 -3.17 0.60
N TYR A 250 -12.90 -3.22 1.89
CA TYR A 250 -12.32 -4.41 2.48
C TYR A 250 -13.40 -5.20 3.22
N VAL A 251 -14.01 -4.61 4.24
CA VAL A 251 -14.97 -5.33 5.09
C VAL A 251 -16.25 -5.66 4.32
N GLY A 252 -16.88 -4.67 3.69
CA GLY A 252 -18.15 -4.85 2.98
C GLY A 252 -18.02 -5.80 1.79
N ALA A 253 -16.96 -5.64 0.99
CA ALA A 253 -16.70 -6.50 -0.16
C ALA A 253 -16.46 -7.96 0.24
N LEU A 254 -15.64 -8.22 1.26
CA LEU A 254 -15.37 -9.56 1.76
C LEU A 254 -16.58 -10.16 2.49
N PHE A 255 -17.36 -9.34 3.21
CA PHE A 255 -18.59 -9.78 3.87
C PHE A 255 -19.59 -10.31 2.85
N VAL A 256 -19.87 -9.53 1.81
CA VAL A 256 -20.80 -9.94 0.74
C VAL A 256 -20.32 -11.22 0.07
N MET A 257 -19.02 -11.30 -0.24
CA MET A 257 -18.42 -12.48 -0.84
C MET A 257 -18.58 -13.74 0.04
N MET A 258 -18.21 -13.68 1.32
CA MET A 258 -18.29 -14.86 2.22
C MET A 258 -19.70 -15.16 2.71
N ALA A 259 -20.63 -14.20 2.62
CA ALA A 259 -22.05 -14.46 2.84
C ALA A 259 -22.62 -15.30 1.69
N ILE A 260 -22.21 -15.01 0.44
CA ILE A 260 -22.68 -15.75 -0.74
C ILE A 260 -21.95 -17.09 -0.89
N TYR A 261 -20.64 -17.14 -0.60
CA TYR A 261 -19.81 -18.32 -0.84
C TYR A 261 -19.17 -18.88 0.43
N PRO A 262 -19.16 -20.21 0.60
CA PRO A 262 -18.39 -20.88 1.64
C PRO A 262 -16.90 -20.50 1.57
N TRP A 263 -16.32 -20.12 2.71
CA TRP A 263 -14.93 -19.66 2.78
C TRP A 263 -13.92 -20.73 2.33
N ASN A 264 -14.27 -22.00 2.47
CA ASN A 264 -13.46 -23.16 2.09
C ASN A 264 -13.44 -23.44 0.58
N GLU A 265 -14.32 -22.81 -0.20
CA GLU A 265 -14.33 -22.89 -1.67
C GLU A 265 -13.66 -21.67 -2.34
N LEU A 266 -13.37 -20.63 -1.55
CA LEU A 266 -12.74 -19.42 -2.05
C LEU A 266 -11.24 -19.63 -2.27
N GLY A 267 -10.78 -19.46 -3.52
CA GLY A 267 -9.35 -19.42 -3.86
C GLY A 267 -8.79 -20.64 -4.60
N GLU A 268 -9.60 -21.65 -4.93
CA GLU A 268 -9.14 -22.79 -5.74
C GLU A 268 -8.90 -22.45 -7.23
N LYS A 269 -9.51 -21.36 -7.73
CA LYS A 269 -9.46 -20.93 -9.15
C LYS A 269 -9.25 -19.41 -9.31
N GLY A 270 -8.25 -18.85 -8.64
CA GLY A 270 -7.86 -17.44 -8.79
C GLY A 270 -8.49 -16.50 -7.75
N SER A 271 -8.74 -15.24 -8.11
CA SER A 271 -9.26 -14.24 -7.16
C SER A 271 -10.68 -14.58 -6.70
N PRO A 272 -10.97 -14.56 -5.39
CA PRO A 272 -12.31 -14.77 -4.84
C PRO A 272 -13.37 -13.84 -5.47
N PHE A 273 -12.98 -12.62 -5.84
CA PHE A 273 -13.84 -11.64 -6.51
C PHE A 273 -14.26 -12.08 -7.91
N VAL A 274 -13.38 -12.78 -8.63
CA VAL A 274 -13.68 -13.33 -9.97
C VAL A 274 -14.71 -14.46 -9.87
N LEU A 275 -14.55 -15.32 -8.86
CA LEU A 275 -15.42 -16.47 -8.62
C LEU A 275 -16.86 -16.04 -8.30
N THR A 276 -17.02 -14.95 -7.55
CA THR A 276 -18.34 -14.43 -7.16
C THR A 276 -19.25 -14.09 -8.35
N PHE A 277 -18.69 -13.69 -9.48
CA PHE A 277 -19.47 -13.33 -10.67
C PHE A 277 -19.70 -14.48 -11.66
N GLN A 278 -18.93 -15.56 -11.56
CA GLN A 278 -19.05 -16.71 -12.46
C GLN A 278 -20.36 -17.48 -12.24
N GLN A 279 -20.84 -17.57 -11.00
CA GLN A 279 -22.05 -18.29 -10.61
C GLN A 279 -23.35 -17.49 -10.81
N ILE A 280 -23.29 -16.17 -11.00
CA ILE A 280 -24.46 -15.32 -11.34
C ILE A 280 -24.90 -15.57 -12.82
N GLY A 281 -24.33 -16.56 -13.51
CA GLY A 281 -24.70 -16.95 -14.87
C GLY A 281 -24.12 -16.05 -15.96
N ILE A 282 -23.31 -15.04 -15.61
CA ILE A 282 -22.63 -14.18 -16.58
C ILE A 282 -21.21 -14.72 -16.77
N ALA A 283 -21.04 -15.73 -17.61
CA ALA A 283 -19.72 -16.31 -17.91
C ALA A 283 -18.68 -15.25 -18.37
N LYS A 284 -19.14 -14.16 -19.01
CA LYS A 284 -18.31 -13.00 -19.39
C LYS A 284 -17.88 -12.12 -18.20
N ALA A 285 -18.59 -12.15 -17.07
CA ALA A 285 -18.31 -11.30 -15.91
C ALA A 285 -17.03 -11.74 -15.18
N ALA A 286 -16.74 -13.04 -15.09
CA ALA A 286 -15.48 -13.51 -14.50
C ALA A 286 -14.25 -12.93 -15.22
N GLY A 287 -14.24 -12.95 -16.56
CA GLY A 287 -13.21 -12.29 -17.35
C GLY A 287 -13.14 -10.77 -17.13
N ILE A 288 -14.29 -10.09 -17.05
CA ILE A 288 -14.32 -8.64 -16.75
C ILE A 288 -13.71 -8.34 -15.37
N ILE A 289 -14.09 -9.09 -14.33
CA ILE A 289 -13.54 -8.89 -12.99
C ILE A 289 -12.04 -9.22 -12.97
N ASN A 290 -11.62 -10.28 -13.66
CA ASN A 290 -10.21 -10.62 -13.77
C ASN A 290 -9.40 -9.50 -14.44
N PHE A 291 -10.00 -8.82 -15.43
CA PHE A 291 -9.43 -7.62 -16.03
C PHE A 291 -9.39 -6.45 -15.05
N VAL A 292 -10.45 -6.23 -14.27
CA VAL A 292 -10.46 -5.17 -13.24
C VAL A 292 -9.36 -5.40 -12.21
N VAL A 293 -9.21 -6.62 -11.67
CA VAL A 293 -8.16 -6.91 -10.67
C VAL A 293 -6.75 -6.85 -11.27
N LEU A 294 -6.58 -7.19 -12.56
CA LEU A 294 -5.33 -6.95 -13.28
C LEU A 294 -5.03 -5.44 -13.36
N THR A 295 -6.00 -4.61 -13.74
CA THR A 295 -5.80 -3.15 -13.75
C THR A 295 -5.52 -2.60 -12.34
N ALA A 296 -6.08 -3.22 -11.29
CA ALA A 296 -5.79 -2.88 -9.91
C ALA A 296 -4.31 -3.08 -9.58
N ALA A 297 -3.76 -4.25 -9.94
CA ALA A 297 -2.36 -4.61 -9.74
C ALA A 297 -1.41 -3.66 -10.48
N LEU A 298 -1.70 -3.42 -11.77
CA LEU A 298 -0.89 -2.54 -12.61
C LEU A 298 -0.90 -1.10 -12.11
N SER A 299 -2.06 -0.57 -11.70
CA SER A 299 -2.20 0.77 -11.11
C SER A 299 -1.44 0.92 -9.79
N SER A 300 -1.50 -0.10 -8.91
CA SER A 300 -0.70 -0.12 -7.67
C SER A 300 0.81 -0.09 -7.97
N CYS A 301 1.27 -0.96 -8.88
CA CYS A 301 2.67 -1.00 -9.33
C CYS A 301 3.14 0.33 -9.92
N ASN A 302 2.30 0.94 -10.75
CA ASN A 302 2.57 2.23 -11.38
C ASN A 302 2.70 3.35 -10.33
N GLY A 303 1.80 3.39 -9.33
CA GLY A 303 1.89 4.29 -8.18
C GLY A 303 3.17 4.08 -7.35
N GLY A 304 3.58 2.83 -7.15
CA GLY A 304 4.83 2.48 -6.47
C GLY A 304 6.09 2.93 -7.21
N LEU A 305 6.15 2.69 -8.53
CA LEU A 305 7.24 3.18 -9.40
C LEU A 305 7.34 4.72 -9.40
N PHE A 306 6.21 5.40 -9.41
CA PHE A 306 6.15 6.85 -9.31
C PHE A 306 6.70 7.36 -7.96
N SER A 307 6.39 6.64 -6.88
CA SER A 307 6.78 6.99 -5.50
C SER A 307 8.25 6.74 -5.24
N THR A 308 8.78 5.62 -5.70
CA THR A 308 10.19 5.23 -5.58
C THR A 308 11.11 6.23 -6.29
N GLY A 309 10.75 6.66 -7.50
CA GLY A 309 11.52 7.68 -8.23
C GLY A 309 11.62 9.00 -7.45
N ARG A 310 10.52 9.46 -6.85
CA ARG A 310 10.50 10.67 -6.01
C ARG A 310 11.24 10.51 -4.69
N MET A 311 11.16 9.33 -4.07
CA MET A 311 11.87 9.07 -2.83
C MET A 311 13.39 9.10 -3.06
N LEU A 312 13.88 8.46 -4.14
CA LEU A 312 15.30 8.55 -4.52
C LEU A 312 15.72 9.97 -4.88
N TYR A 313 14.88 10.72 -5.59
CA TYR A 313 15.13 12.14 -5.87
C TYR A 313 15.27 12.94 -4.57
N THR A 314 14.35 12.75 -3.62
CA THR A 314 14.35 13.45 -2.33
C THR A 314 15.61 13.11 -1.51
N LEU A 315 15.99 11.84 -1.44
CA LEU A 315 17.20 11.39 -0.75
C LEU A 315 18.47 11.97 -1.41
N ALA A 316 18.50 12.09 -2.74
CA ALA A 316 19.63 12.67 -3.45
C ALA A 316 19.73 14.19 -3.21
N GLN A 317 18.60 14.90 -3.17
CA GLN A 317 18.57 16.32 -2.80
C GLN A 317 19.08 16.55 -1.36
N GLN A 318 18.85 15.59 -0.46
CA GLN A 318 19.39 15.60 0.91
C GLN A 318 20.86 15.13 0.98
N LYS A 319 21.53 14.88 -0.14
CA LYS A 319 22.89 14.31 -0.22
C LYS A 319 23.03 12.95 0.50
N LYS A 320 21.93 12.21 0.59
CA LYS A 320 21.85 10.87 1.20
C LYS A 320 21.67 9.74 0.17
N ALA A 321 21.70 10.07 -1.11
CA ALA A 321 21.73 9.13 -2.23
C ALA A 321 22.64 9.67 -3.34
N PRO A 322 23.08 8.83 -4.30
CA PRO A 322 23.91 9.28 -5.42
C PRO A 322 23.32 10.50 -6.15
N GLU A 323 24.16 11.50 -6.45
CA GLU A 323 23.73 12.77 -7.09
C GLU A 323 22.98 12.58 -8.41
N ARG A 324 23.25 11.48 -9.13
CA ARG A 324 22.55 11.13 -10.37
C ARG A 324 21.04 11.02 -10.20
N PHE A 325 20.56 10.60 -9.02
CA PHE A 325 19.13 10.51 -8.73
C PHE A 325 18.48 11.87 -8.45
N GLY A 326 19.27 12.92 -8.16
CA GLY A 326 18.80 14.29 -7.98
C GLY A 326 18.55 15.05 -9.29
N ARG A 327 18.67 14.39 -10.46
CA ARG A 327 18.44 15.02 -11.77
C ARG A 327 17.04 14.69 -12.31
N LEU A 328 16.35 15.72 -12.79
CA LEU A 328 15.07 15.58 -13.49
C LEU A 328 15.30 15.59 -15.00
N ASN A 329 14.47 14.87 -15.75
CA ASN A 329 14.42 14.97 -17.21
C ASN A 329 13.66 16.24 -17.66
N LYS A 330 13.58 16.46 -18.99
CA LYS A 330 12.89 17.62 -19.58
C LYS A 330 11.40 17.75 -19.18
N ASN A 331 10.78 16.65 -18.76
CA ASN A 331 9.37 16.60 -18.32
C ASN A 331 9.22 16.76 -16.79
N GLY A 332 10.30 16.99 -16.05
CA GLY A 332 10.31 17.12 -14.59
C GLY A 332 10.18 15.79 -13.84
N ILE A 333 10.60 14.68 -14.46
CA ILE A 333 10.48 13.31 -13.92
C ILE A 333 11.87 12.81 -13.51
N PRO A 334 12.02 12.16 -12.32
CA PRO A 334 13.28 11.58 -11.85
C PRO A 334 13.60 10.26 -12.58
N SER A 335 13.91 10.35 -13.87
CA SER A 335 14.04 9.20 -14.77
C SER A 335 15.12 8.19 -14.34
N GLN A 336 16.23 8.66 -13.78
CA GLN A 336 17.32 7.80 -13.31
C GLN A 336 16.88 6.91 -12.13
N GLY A 337 16.06 7.46 -11.23
CA GLY A 337 15.51 6.69 -10.11
C GLY A 337 14.50 5.63 -10.58
N ILE A 338 13.70 5.95 -11.60
CA ILE A 338 12.76 5.01 -12.21
C ILE A 338 13.50 3.86 -12.89
N VAL A 339 14.52 4.16 -13.72
CA VAL A 339 15.33 3.12 -14.39
C VAL A 339 16.02 2.22 -13.38
N ALA A 340 16.67 2.80 -12.35
CA ALA A 340 17.31 2.01 -11.30
C ALA A 340 16.32 1.09 -10.58
N THR A 341 15.13 1.61 -10.27
CA THR A 341 14.06 0.82 -9.65
C THR A 341 13.58 -0.30 -10.56
N ALA A 342 13.33 -0.02 -11.84
CA ALA A 342 12.90 -1.01 -12.83
C ALA A 342 13.92 -2.15 -13.02
N ILE A 343 15.23 -1.83 -12.99
CA ILE A 343 16.30 -2.84 -13.02
C ILE A 343 16.21 -3.74 -11.79
N VAL A 344 16.02 -3.18 -10.60
CA VAL A 344 15.89 -3.99 -9.37
C VAL A 344 14.62 -4.85 -9.42
N LEU A 345 13.52 -4.36 -10.00
CA LEU A 345 12.28 -5.13 -10.18
C LEU A 345 12.45 -6.39 -11.06
N LEU A 346 13.49 -6.48 -11.90
CA LEU A 346 13.81 -7.71 -12.64
C LEU A 346 14.08 -8.90 -11.70
N ILE A 347 14.53 -8.64 -10.46
CA ILE A 347 14.64 -9.69 -9.44
C ILE A 347 13.29 -10.35 -9.20
N GLY A 348 12.19 -9.58 -9.17
CA GLY A 348 10.83 -10.12 -9.06
C GLY A 348 10.44 -11.02 -10.23
N VAL A 349 10.85 -10.67 -11.45
CA VAL A 349 10.65 -11.51 -12.65
C VAL A 349 11.45 -12.82 -12.52
N ILE A 350 12.70 -12.75 -12.09
CA ILE A 350 13.55 -13.93 -11.87
C ILE A 350 12.95 -14.83 -10.78
N LEU A 351 12.46 -14.26 -9.68
CA LEU A 351 11.79 -15.03 -8.62
C LEU A 351 10.50 -15.70 -9.11
N ASN A 352 9.76 -15.07 -10.03
CA ASN A 352 8.62 -15.71 -10.69
C ASN A 352 9.01 -16.89 -11.58
N TYR A 353 10.23 -16.91 -12.11
CA TYR A 353 10.75 -18.05 -12.85
C TYR A 353 11.22 -19.17 -11.91
N LEU A 354 11.95 -18.82 -10.84
CA LEU A 354 12.59 -19.79 -9.94
C LEU A 354 11.65 -20.41 -8.90
N VAL A 355 10.77 -19.59 -8.28
CA VAL A 355 9.93 -19.99 -7.15
C VAL A 355 8.48 -19.48 -7.26
N PRO A 356 7.77 -19.73 -8.38
CA PRO A 356 6.45 -19.15 -8.69
C PRO A 356 5.35 -19.44 -7.66
N ALA A 357 5.49 -20.49 -6.86
CA ALA A 357 4.50 -20.86 -5.83
C ALA A 357 4.63 -20.03 -4.54
N LYS A 358 5.86 -19.68 -4.14
CA LYS A 358 6.14 -18.99 -2.86
C LYS A 358 6.44 -17.50 -3.02
N VAL A 359 6.83 -17.07 -4.21
CA VAL A 359 7.27 -15.69 -4.51
C VAL A 359 6.28 -14.64 -4.03
N PHE A 360 4.98 -14.83 -4.23
CA PHE A 360 3.96 -13.87 -3.78
C PHE A 360 3.97 -13.71 -2.26
N THR A 361 3.92 -14.81 -1.51
CA THR A 361 3.94 -14.78 -0.03
C THR A 361 5.22 -14.17 0.51
N TRP A 362 6.38 -14.48 -0.08
CA TRP A 362 7.66 -13.92 0.34
C TRP A 362 7.73 -12.40 0.10
N LEU A 363 7.37 -11.95 -1.10
CA LEU A 363 7.41 -10.53 -1.45
C LEU A 363 6.42 -9.72 -0.59
N THR A 364 5.17 -10.19 -0.47
CA THR A 364 4.18 -9.53 0.39
C THR A 364 4.63 -9.48 1.85
N SER A 365 5.28 -10.54 2.38
CA SER A 365 5.81 -10.54 3.75
C SER A 365 6.94 -9.53 3.93
N ILE A 366 7.89 -9.47 3.00
CA ILE A 366 9.01 -8.51 3.04
C ILE A 366 8.48 -7.07 2.95
N SER A 367 7.50 -6.83 2.07
CA SER A 367 6.80 -5.54 2.00
C SER A 367 6.08 -5.19 3.30
N THR A 368 5.36 -6.14 3.93
CA THR A 368 4.70 -5.90 5.22
C THR A 368 5.70 -5.51 6.30
N PHE A 369 6.88 -6.13 6.34
CA PHE A 369 7.94 -5.73 7.28
C PHE A 369 8.34 -4.26 7.08
N GLY A 370 8.59 -3.86 5.83
CA GLY A 370 8.90 -2.46 5.51
C GLY A 370 7.77 -1.49 5.88
N ALA A 371 6.51 -1.95 5.80
CA ALA A 371 5.33 -1.15 6.09
C ALA A 371 5.21 -0.94 7.59
N ILE A 372 5.39 -2.02 8.37
CA ILE A 372 5.43 -1.99 9.82
C ILE A 372 6.52 -1.03 10.31
N TRP A 373 7.73 -1.05 9.72
CA TRP A 373 8.76 -0.06 10.04
C TRP A 373 8.27 1.37 9.79
N THR A 374 7.75 1.63 8.60
CA THR A 374 7.29 2.98 8.18
C THR A 374 6.19 3.49 9.10
N TRP A 375 5.17 2.67 9.36
CA TRP A 375 4.05 3.01 10.23
C TRP A 375 4.47 3.16 11.70
N GLY A 376 5.39 2.31 12.18
CA GLY A 376 5.97 2.44 13.51
C GLY A 376 6.71 3.76 13.68
N ILE A 377 7.52 4.15 12.70
CA ILE A 377 8.21 5.44 12.68
C ILE A 377 7.24 6.62 12.65
N ILE A 378 6.15 6.54 11.88
CA ILE A 378 5.10 7.58 11.87
C ILE A 378 4.54 7.79 13.29
N LEU A 379 4.19 6.71 13.99
CA LEU A 379 3.64 6.78 15.34
C LEU A 379 4.65 7.35 16.34
N VAL A 380 5.91 6.89 16.29
CA VAL A 380 6.97 7.40 17.17
C VAL A 380 7.26 8.87 16.89
N ALA A 381 7.34 9.28 15.62
CA ALA A 381 7.54 10.67 15.23
C ALA A 381 6.38 11.54 15.72
N GLN A 382 5.14 11.08 15.61
CA GLN A 382 3.97 11.84 16.08
C GLN A 382 3.96 12.02 17.61
N ILE A 383 4.33 10.99 18.38
CA ILE A 383 4.47 11.10 19.83
C ILE A 383 5.53 12.15 20.19
N LYS A 384 6.68 12.13 19.50
CA LYS A 384 7.76 13.11 19.74
C LYS A 384 7.39 14.52 19.27
N PHE A 385 6.69 14.65 18.14
CA PHE A 385 6.12 15.89 17.65
C PHE A 385 5.21 16.53 18.71
N ARG A 386 4.22 15.79 19.22
CA ARG A 386 3.32 16.26 20.29
C ARG A 386 4.06 16.65 21.57
N LYS A 387 5.16 15.97 21.90
CA LYS A 387 6.00 16.32 23.06
C LYS A 387 6.79 17.61 22.83
N SER A 388 7.23 17.87 21.60
CA SER A 388 7.98 19.08 21.24
C SER A 388 7.14 20.36 21.20
N LEU A 389 5.83 20.26 21.00
CA LEU A 389 4.94 21.43 20.95
C LEU A 389 4.76 22.08 22.34
N PRO A 390 4.78 23.42 22.46
CA PRO A 390 4.35 24.12 23.66
C PRO A 390 2.89 23.79 24.02
N THR A 391 2.54 23.77 25.30
CA THR A 391 1.19 23.39 25.79
C THR A 391 0.07 24.17 25.11
N GLN A 392 0.28 25.46 24.84
CA GLN A 392 -0.68 26.34 24.15
C GLN A 392 -0.90 25.93 22.67
N ASN A 393 0.14 25.43 21.99
CA ASN A 393 0.06 24.99 20.60
C ASN A 393 -0.58 23.61 20.47
N LYS A 394 -0.44 22.73 21.48
CA LYS A 394 -1.14 21.42 21.50
C LYS A 394 -2.65 21.56 21.42
N GLN A 395 -3.22 22.61 22.02
CA GLN A 395 -4.65 22.88 21.99
C GLN A 395 -5.11 23.43 20.63
N ARG A 396 -4.23 24.14 19.91
CA ARG A 396 -4.51 24.80 18.62
C ARG A 396 -4.37 23.90 17.39
N LEU A 397 -3.88 22.68 17.53
CA LEU A 397 -3.79 21.72 16.42
C LEU A 397 -5.15 21.56 15.74
N SER A 398 -5.23 21.93 14.47
CA SER A 398 -6.50 21.92 13.72
C SER A 398 -6.96 20.52 13.32
N TYR A 399 -6.05 19.55 13.33
CA TYR A 399 -6.33 18.15 13.05
C TYR A 399 -5.61 17.28 14.09
N LYS A 400 -6.35 16.49 14.86
CA LYS A 400 -5.82 15.77 16.02
C LYS A 400 -6.02 14.26 15.89
N MET A 401 -5.01 13.48 16.26
CA MET A 401 -5.16 12.06 16.49
C MET A 401 -6.16 11.80 17.63
N PRO A 402 -7.22 11.01 17.40
CA PRO A 402 -8.19 10.67 18.45
C PRO A 402 -7.54 9.76 19.49
N LEU A 403 -7.96 9.89 20.75
CA LEU A 403 -7.49 9.06 21.89
C LEU A 403 -5.96 9.09 22.13
N TYR A 404 -5.27 10.13 21.65
CA TYR A 404 -3.84 10.31 21.92
C TYR A 404 -3.59 10.43 23.44
N PRO A 405 -2.56 9.77 24.01
CA PRO A 405 -1.53 8.94 23.35
C PRO A 405 -1.86 7.43 23.29
N LEU A 406 -2.98 6.99 23.86
CA LEU A 406 -3.35 5.57 23.96
C LEU A 406 -3.45 4.90 22.59
N SER A 407 -4.05 5.60 21.60
CA SER A 407 -4.15 5.10 20.22
C SER A 407 -2.78 4.86 19.57
N SER A 408 -1.77 5.70 19.85
CA SER A 408 -0.42 5.52 19.31
C SER A 408 0.27 4.29 19.92
N TYR A 409 0.16 4.11 21.24
CA TYR A 409 0.74 2.94 21.92
C TYR A 409 0.04 1.64 21.54
N PHE A 410 -1.29 1.64 21.48
CA PHE A 410 -2.07 0.50 21.00
C PHE A 410 -1.63 0.07 19.60
N SER A 411 -1.50 1.03 18.68
CA SER A 411 -1.06 0.77 17.31
C SER A 411 0.36 0.20 17.25
N LEU A 412 1.30 0.73 18.06
CA LEU A 412 2.66 0.21 18.15
C LEU A 412 2.70 -1.24 18.67
N VAL A 413 1.93 -1.54 19.73
CA VAL A 413 1.84 -2.91 20.28
C VAL A 413 1.27 -3.86 19.24
N PHE A 414 0.23 -3.46 18.51
CA PHE A 414 -0.34 -4.27 17.43
C PHE A 414 0.69 -4.56 16.33
N LEU A 415 1.44 -3.55 15.88
CA LEU A 415 2.49 -3.74 14.86
C LEU A 415 3.59 -4.71 15.34
N ILE A 416 4.01 -4.61 16.60
CA ILE A 416 4.98 -5.53 17.21
C ILE A 416 4.42 -6.95 17.30
N LEU A 417 3.15 -7.10 17.66
CA LEU A 417 2.48 -8.39 17.71
C LEU A 417 2.44 -9.05 16.32
N VAL A 418 2.15 -8.30 15.26
CA VAL A 418 2.19 -8.83 13.89
C VAL A 418 3.60 -9.24 13.48
N LEU A 419 4.66 -8.50 13.86
CA LEU A 419 6.04 -8.94 13.65
C LEU A 419 6.33 -10.26 14.38
N GLY A 420 5.85 -10.42 15.62
CA GLY A 420 5.98 -11.67 16.37
C GLY A 420 5.29 -12.85 15.67
N ILE A 421 4.10 -12.63 15.11
CA ILE A 421 3.37 -13.64 14.33
C ILE A 421 4.14 -14.00 13.05
N MET A 422 4.71 -12.99 12.36
CA MET A 422 5.52 -13.22 11.17
C MET A 422 6.78 -14.05 11.46
N ALA A 423 7.30 -14.01 12.70
CA ALA A 423 8.42 -14.85 13.13
C ALA A 423 8.01 -16.30 13.31
N TYR A 424 6.80 -16.53 13.80
CA TYR A 424 6.28 -17.86 14.04
C TYR A 424 6.05 -18.63 12.73
N SER A 425 5.40 -18.00 11.73
CA SER A 425 5.08 -18.66 10.46
C SER A 425 6.30 -18.83 9.54
N GLU A 426 6.55 -20.05 9.05
CA GLU A 426 7.70 -20.39 8.22
C GLU A 426 7.74 -19.60 6.89
N ASP A 427 6.58 -19.42 6.24
CA ASP A 427 6.51 -18.74 4.94
C ASP A 427 6.73 -17.23 5.04
N THR A 428 6.42 -16.62 6.19
CA THR A 428 6.56 -15.17 6.40
C THR A 428 7.88 -14.80 7.08
N ARG A 429 8.55 -15.77 7.74
CA ARG A 429 9.80 -15.56 8.49
C ARG A 429 10.92 -14.96 7.65
N ILE A 430 10.91 -15.20 6.34
CA ILE A 430 11.87 -14.61 5.40
C ILE A 430 11.95 -13.09 5.51
N ALA A 431 10.84 -12.42 5.81
CA ALA A 431 10.78 -10.98 5.99
C ALA A 431 11.60 -10.49 7.20
N LEU A 432 11.68 -11.30 8.27
CA LEU A 432 12.48 -10.99 9.46
C LEU A 432 13.95 -11.37 9.30
N ILE A 433 14.34 -11.99 8.19
CA ILE A 433 15.74 -12.17 7.82
C ILE A 433 16.15 -11.00 6.92
N VAL A 434 15.43 -10.81 5.82
CA VAL A 434 15.73 -9.79 4.80
C VAL A 434 15.62 -8.37 5.38
N GLY A 435 14.57 -8.11 6.16
CA GLY A 435 14.28 -6.80 6.74
C GLY A 435 15.40 -6.28 7.64
N PRO A 436 15.78 -6.99 8.72
CA PRO A 436 16.90 -6.59 9.57
C PRO A 436 18.24 -6.49 8.83
N ILE A 437 18.54 -7.41 7.91
CA ILE A 437 19.76 -7.33 7.07
C ILE A 437 19.77 -6.03 6.27
N TRP A 438 18.63 -5.67 5.66
CA TRP A 438 18.47 -4.43 4.92
C TRP A 438 18.68 -3.20 5.82
N LEU A 439 18.02 -3.14 6.97
CA LEU A 439 18.14 -2.01 7.91
C LEU A 439 19.56 -1.85 8.47
N ILE A 440 20.22 -2.97 8.83
CA ILE A 440 21.61 -2.98 9.29
C ILE A 440 22.54 -2.52 8.17
N GLY A 441 22.34 -3.02 6.95
CA GLY A 441 23.09 -2.60 5.77
C GLY A 441 22.98 -1.10 5.52
N LEU A 442 21.78 -0.52 5.65
CA LEU A 442 21.57 0.92 5.56
C LEU A 442 22.31 1.69 6.65
N ALA A 443 22.28 1.22 7.90
CA ALA A 443 23.01 1.85 8.99
C ALA A 443 24.54 1.84 8.73
N ILE A 444 25.08 0.70 8.27
CA ILE A 444 26.50 0.58 7.91
C ILE A 444 26.86 1.60 6.81
N VAL A 445 26.07 1.65 5.73
CA VAL A 445 26.30 2.61 4.62
C VAL A 445 26.26 4.05 5.12
N TYR A 446 25.32 4.38 6.02
CA TYR A 446 25.18 5.73 6.57
C TYR A 446 26.44 6.20 7.32
N TYR A 447 27.02 5.34 8.16
CA TYR A 447 28.26 5.66 8.87
C TYR A 447 29.47 5.63 7.95
N MET A 448 29.60 4.63 7.07
CA MET A 448 30.73 4.50 6.12
C MET A 448 30.81 5.67 5.14
N LYS A 449 29.67 6.17 4.64
CA LYS A 449 29.63 7.32 3.73
C LYS A 449 29.75 8.66 4.44
N GLY A 450 29.91 8.68 5.77
CA GLY A 450 30.08 9.90 6.54
C GLY A 450 28.83 10.77 6.60
N PHE A 451 27.65 10.22 6.31
CA PHE A 451 26.41 11.00 6.27
C PHE A 451 26.07 11.64 7.62
N HIS A 452 26.45 11.02 8.74
CA HIS A 452 26.34 11.60 10.09
C HIS A 452 27.05 12.95 10.23
N LYS A 453 28.19 13.15 9.57
CA LYS A 453 28.99 14.40 9.66
C LYS A 453 28.31 15.57 8.95
N ILE A 454 27.49 15.28 7.94
CA ILE A 454 26.73 16.30 7.20
C ILE A 454 25.65 16.91 8.11
N ASP A 455 25.04 16.09 8.96
CA ASP A 455 23.92 16.50 9.81
C ASP A 455 24.36 17.29 11.06
N GLU A 456 25.64 17.23 11.41
CA GLU A 456 26.26 18.02 12.50
C GLU A 456 26.58 19.47 12.09
N THR A 457 26.50 19.82 10.80
CA THR A 457 26.74 21.20 10.36
C THR A 457 25.51 22.11 10.64
N PRO A 458 25.68 23.29 11.27
CA PRO A 458 24.57 24.13 11.74
C PRO A 458 23.55 24.57 10.67
N ASN A 459 23.96 24.62 9.40
CA ASN A 459 23.12 25.05 8.28
C ASN A 459 22.14 23.98 7.75
N SER A 460 22.20 22.73 8.23
CA SER A 460 21.36 21.64 7.72
C SER A 460 19.93 21.63 8.29
N LYS A 461 19.63 22.42 9.32
CA LYS A 461 18.30 22.46 9.99
C LYS A 461 17.30 23.42 9.34
N ILE A 462 17.67 24.16 8.29
CA ILE A 462 16.87 25.28 7.74
C ILE A 462 16.34 25.03 6.31
N SER A 463 16.66 23.92 5.63
CA SER A 463 16.17 23.66 4.25
C SER A 463 14.92 22.80 4.17
#